data_AF-A0A328BKF1-F1
#
_entry.id   AF-A0A328BKF1-F1
#
_cell.length_a   1.000
_cell.length_b   1.000
_cell.length_c   1.000
_cell.angle_alpha   90.00
_cell.angle_beta   90.00
_cell.angle_gamma   90.00
#
_symmetry.space_group_name_H-M   'P 1'
#
loop_
_entity.id
_entity.type
_entity.pdbx_description
1 polymer ?
#
loop_
_entity_poly.entity_id
_entity_poly.type
_entity_poly.pdbx_seq_one_letter_code
_entity_poly.pdbx_strand_id
1 'polypeptide(L)'
;MIKLFYSPGSCSRASHIALEEAGATYEAVRVDTARGDQRKPEYLAVNPKGRVPALVTDRGVLTETPAILAWIAQVFPETGLAPTDPWEFAQAQSFNSYLASTVHVAHAHGRRGSRWADDDASFADMRRKVPETMAACARLIEDEMLKGPWVLGDRFSVCDGYLFTVAGWLEGDGVDIKRFPKLHAHFELVRGRDAVRKVLAAEAAQRHA
;
A
#
# COMPACT_ATOMS: atom_id res chain seq x y z
N MET A 1 19.56 -10.34 6.72
CA MET A 1 18.90 -9.16 7.35
C MET A 1 17.82 -8.67 6.40
N ILE A 2 16.61 -8.38 6.90
CA ILE A 2 15.52 -7.88 6.06
C ILE A 2 15.85 -6.47 5.57
N LYS A 3 15.66 -6.20 4.28
CA LYS A 3 15.81 -4.86 3.70
C LYS A 3 14.59 -4.50 2.87
N LEU A 4 13.93 -3.40 3.22
CA LEU A 4 12.77 -2.87 2.51
C LEU A 4 13.19 -1.70 1.63
N PHE A 5 13.03 -1.86 0.31
CA PHE A 5 13.12 -0.76 -0.63
C PHE A 5 11.77 -0.06 -0.75
N TYR A 6 11.72 1.24 -0.47
CA TYR A 6 10.48 2.01 -0.36
C TYR A 6 10.58 3.41 -0.98
N SER A 7 9.43 4.05 -1.23
CA SER A 7 9.34 5.45 -1.63
C SER A 7 8.26 6.15 -0.80
N PRO A 8 8.54 7.29 -0.14
CA PRO A 8 7.57 7.98 0.73
C PRO A 8 6.20 8.21 0.09
N GLY A 9 5.14 7.71 0.72
CA GLY A 9 3.75 7.85 0.26
C GLY A 9 3.34 6.93 -0.91
N SER A 10 4.21 6.05 -1.37
CA SER A 10 3.85 5.00 -2.34
C SER A 10 3.22 3.78 -1.64
N CYS A 11 2.79 2.78 -2.42
CA CYS A 11 2.25 1.52 -1.89
C CYS A 11 3.21 0.75 -0.96
N SER A 12 4.53 1.04 -1.03
CA SER A 12 5.53 0.43 -0.15
C SER A 12 5.33 0.78 1.33
N ARG A 13 4.59 1.86 1.64
CA ARG A 13 4.20 2.21 3.00
C ARG A 13 3.45 1.08 3.70
N ALA A 14 2.61 0.31 2.99
CA ALA A 14 1.89 -0.81 3.57
C ALA A 14 2.85 -1.87 4.15
N SER A 15 3.90 -2.21 3.40
CA SER A 15 4.94 -3.14 3.85
C SER A 15 5.79 -2.56 4.98
N HIS A 16 6.05 -1.24 4.94
CA HIS A 16 6.77 -0.54 5.99
C HIS A 16 5.99 -0.59 7.32
N ILE A 17 4.69 -0.31 7.28
CA ILE A 17 3.78 -0.43 8.43
C ILE A 17 3.78 -1.87 8.93
N ALA A 18 3.64 -2.86 8.05
CA ALA A 18 3.61 -4.26 8.46
C ALA A 18 4.91 -4.72 9.18
N LEU A 19 6.09 -4.26 8.73
CA LEU A 19 7.36 -4.56 9.42
C LEU A 19 7.44 -3.90 10.80
N GLU A 20 6.95 -2.67 10.95
CA GLU A 20 6.91 -1.97 12.23
C GLU A 20 5.90 -2.59 13.20
N GLU A 21 4.71 -2.94 12.73
CA GLU A 21 3.70 -3.67 13.51
C GLU A 21 4.18 -5.06 13.93
N ALA A 22 5.01 -5.69 13.08
CA ALA A 22 5.61 -6.97 13.39
C ALA A 22 6.77 -6.89 14.41
N GLY A 23 7.22 -5.67 14.77
CA GLY A 23 8.42 -5.50 15.58
C GLY A 23 9.70 -6.01 14.90
N ALA A 24 9.70 -6.09 13.57
CA ALA A 24 10.79 -6.69 12.82
C ALA A 24 12.07 -5.83 12.92
N THR A 25 13.23 -6.49 12.89
CA THR A 25 14.51 -5.82 12.66
C THR A 25 14.81 -5.78 11.16
N TYR A 26 14.88 -4.58 10.58
CA TYR A 26 15.07 -4.40 9.14
C TYR A 26 15.80 -3.09 8.80
N GLU A 27 16.34 -3.01 7.60
CA GLU A 27 16.90 -1.78 7.00
C GLU A 27 15.88 -1.18 6.01
N ALA A 28 15.54 0.09 6.16
CA ALA A 28 14.66 0.81 5.23
C ALA A 28 15.49 1.62 4.21
N VAL A 29 15.44 1.24 2.94
CA VAL A 29 16.21 1.88 1.86
C VAL A 29 15.29 2.66 0.94
N ARG A 30 15.49 3.98 0.87
CA ARG A 30 14.70 4.83 -0.01
C ARG A 30 15.12 4.67 -1.47
N VAL A 31 14.11 4.63 -2.34
CA VAL A 31 14.22 4.76 -3.79
C VAL A 31 13.50 6.04 -4.21
N ASP A 32 14.23 7.02 -4.73
CA ASP A 32 13.62 8.27 -5.18
C ASP A 32 12.93 8.10 -6.54
N THR A 33 11.62 7.88 -6.49
CA THR A 33 10.84 7.66 -7.71
C THR A 33 10.59 8.91 -8.54
N ALA A 34 10.82 10.10 -7.97
CA ALA A 34 10.74 11.37 -8.68
C ALA A 34 12.03 11.64 -9.48
N ARG A 35 13.18 11.23 -8.95
CA ARG A 35 14.48 11.27 -9.66
C ARG A 35 14.69 10.12 -10.64
N GLY A 36 13.78 9.15 -10.68
CA GLY A 36 13.88 8.00 -11.57
C GLY A 36 14.81 6.90 -11.08
N ASP A 37 15.19 6.89 -9.79
CA ASP A 37 16.12 5.90 -9.22
C ASP A 37 15.64 4.46 -9.40
N GLN A 38 14.33 4.24 -9.45
CA GLN A 38 13.70 2.94 -9.72
C GLN A 38 13.96 2.39 -11.13
N ARG A 39 14.57 3.20 -12.01
CA ARG A 39 14.94 2.83 -13.39
C ARG A 39 16.43 2.62 -13.57
N LYS A 40 17.24 2.91 -12.55
CA LYS A 40 18.69 2.78 -12.64
C LYS A 40 19.11 1.31 -12.51
N PRO A 41 20.23 0.90 -13.16
CA PRO A 41 20.70 -0.49 -13.16
C PRO A 41 20.83 -1.08 -11.76
N GLU A 42 21.26 -0.29 -10.77
CA GLU A 42 21.47 -0.74 -9.39
C GLU A 42 20.17 -1.22 -8.75
N TYR A 43 19.06 -0.49 -8.97
CA TYR A 43 17.76 -0.90 -8.44
C TYR A 43 17.09 -1.97 -9.31
N LEU A 44 17.29 -1.95 -10.63
CA LEU A 44 16.76 -2.98 -11.52
C LEU A 44 17.38 -4.36 -11.26
N ALA A 45 18.62 -4.41 -10.77
CA ALA A 45 19.23 -5.64 -10.29
C ALA A 45 18.52 -6.23 -9.04
N VAL A 46 17.85 -5.39 -8.25
CA VAL A 46 17.01 -5.82 -7.11
C VAL A 46 15.60 -6.17 -7.56
N ASN A 47 14.94 -5.26 -8.28
CA ASN A 47 13.60 -5.47 -8.82
C ASN A 47 13.54 -5.05 -10.31
N PRO A 48 13.58 -6.01 -11.26
CA PRO A 48 13.58 -5.70 -12.69
C PRO A 48 12.30 -5.02 -13.16
N LYS A 49 11.21 -5.05 -12.38
CA LYS A 49 9.97 -4.30 -12.68
C LYS A 49 10.13 -2.79 -12.46
N GLY A 50 11.17 -2.38 -11.74
CA GLY A 50 11.45 -0.99 -11.39
C GLY A 50 10.33 -0.35 -10.57
N ARG A 51 9.85 -1.06 -9.55
CA ARG A 51 8.78 -0.63 -8.62
C ARG A 51 9.19 -0.87 -7.18
N VAL A 52 8.65 -0.07 -6.27
CA VAL A 52 8.62 -0.37 -4.83
C VAL A 52 7.22 -0.89 -4.46
N PRO A 53 7.07 -1.69 -3.39
CA PRO A 53 8.14 -2.23 -2.55
C PRO A 53 8.94 -3.37 -3.21
N ALA A 54 10.17 -3.55 -2.75
CA ALA A 54 10.92 -4.80 -2.86
C ALA A 54 11.48 -5.16 -1.48
N LEU A 55 11.32 -6.41 -1.07
CA LEU A 55 11.78 -6.90 0.23
C LEU A 55 12.88 -7.93 0.02
N VAL A 56 14.11 -7.60 0.40
CA VAL A 56 15.23 -8.54 0.38
C VAL A 56 15.23 -9.30 1.70
N THR A 57 15.32 -10.62 1.60
CA THR A 57 15.42 -11.56 2.71
C THR A 57 16.69 -12.40 2.54
N ASP A 58 16.95 -13.30 3.48
CA ASP A 58 17.98 -14.34 3.37
C ASP A 58 17.72 -15.34 2.25
N ARG A 59 16.46 -15.52 1.85
CA ARG A 59 16.04 -16.46 0.79
C ARG A 59 15.94 -15.83 -0.61
N GLY A 60 16.07 -14.52 -0.72
CA GLY A 60 15.99 -13.80 -2.00
C GLY A 60 15.12 -12.54 -1.92
N VAL A 61 14.61 -12.09 -3.07
CA VAL A 61 13.82 -10.86 -3.16
C VAL A 61 12.35 -11.18 -3.37
N LEU A 62 11.48 -10.67 -2.49
CA LEU A 62 10.04 -10.64 -2.68
C LEU A 62 9.60 -9.29 -3.26
N THR A 63 8.62 -9.35 -4.14
CA THR A 63 7.97 -8.20 -4.76
C THR A 63 6.47 -8.44 -4.78
N GLU A 64 5.68 -7.41 -5.07
CA GLU A 64 4.22 -7.36 -4.89
C GLU A 64 3.79 -7.18 -3.44
N THR A 65 3.05 -6.09 -3.19
CA THR A 65 2.60 -5.71 -1.84
C THR A 65 1.81 -6.83 -1.16
N PRO A 66 0.79 -7.49 -1.76
CA PRO A 66 0.06 -8.58 -1.10
C PRO A 66 0.95 -9.75 -0.68
N ALA A 67 1.90 -10.14 -1.53
CA ALA A 67 2.83 -11.24 -1.25
C ALA A 67 3.78 -10.89 -0.09
N ILE A 68 4.31 -9.67 -0.07
CA ILE A 68 5.16 -9.18 1.02
C ILE A 68 4.37 -9.13 2.33
N LEU A 69 3.13 -8.60 2.31
CA LEU A 69 2.28 -8.53 3.50
C LEU A 69 1.94 -9.92 4.06
N ALA A 70 1.59 -10.87 3.20
CA ALA A 70 1.35 -12.26 3.59
C ALA A 70 2.60 -12.90 4.20
N TRP A 71 3.77 -12.68 3.59
CA TRP A 71 5.02 -13.22 4.11
C TRP A 71 5.39 -12.63 5.47
N ILE A 72 5.24 -11.32 5.68
CA ILE A 72 5.49 -10.69 6.98
C ILE A 72 4.58 -11.31 8.05
N ALA A 73 3.27 -11.43 7.78
CA ALA A 73 2.34 -12.03 8.74
C ALA A 73 2.67 -13.50 9.07
N GLN A 74 3.21 -14.26 8.12
CA GLN A 74 3.61 -15.65 8.34
C GLN A 74 4.95 -15.81 9.07
N VAL A 75 5.88 -14.87 8.89
CA VAL A 75 7.18 -14.90 9.58
C VAL A 75 7.08 -14.43 11.03
N PHE A 76 6.11 -13.58 11.34
CA PHE A 76 5.83 -13.06 12.67
C PHE A 76 4.42 -13.47 13.16
N PRO A 77 4.10 -14.78 13.22
CA PRO A 77 2.74 -15.25 13.48
C PRO A 77 2.20 -14.86 14.86
N GLU A 78 3.08 -14.65 15.85
CA GLU A 78 2.75 -14.22 17.21
C GLU A 78 2.09 -12.83 17.27
N THR A 79 2.26 -12.03 16.22
CA THR A 79 1.69 -10.69 16.12
C THR A 79 0.24 -10.70 15.65
N GLY A 80 -0.24 -11.83 15.10
CA GLY A 80 -1.62 -11.97 14.65
C GLY A 80 -2.01 -11.07 13.47
N LEU A 81 -1.03 -10.63 12.66
CA LEU A 81 -1.24 -9.69 11.55
C LEU A 81 -2.03 -10.26 10.36
N ALA A 82 -2.35 -11.55 10.38
CA ALA A 82 -3.31 -12.18 9.48
C ALA A 82 -4.01 -13.35 10.19
N PRO A 83 -5.24 -13.71 9.78
CA PRO A 83 -5.89 -14.93 10.24
C PRO A 83 -5.11 -16.19 9.88
N THR A 84 -5.19 -17.21 10.73
CA THR A 84 -4.63 -18.55 10.47
C THR A 84 -5.66 -19.51 9.86
N ASP A 85 -6.95 -19.22 10.06
CA ASP A 85 -8.02 -19.96 9.37
C ASP A 85 -7.91 -19.76 7.85
N PRO A 86 -7.92 -20.83 7.04
CA PRO A 86 -7.74 -20.73 5.60
C PRO A 86 -8.77 -19.85 4.89
N TRP A 87 -10.03 -19.86 5.36
CA TRP A 87 -11.09 -19.07 4.75
C TRP A 87 -10.94 -17.59 5.10
N GLU A 88 -10.71 -17.25 6.36
CA GLU A 88 -10.46 -15.87 6.78
C GLU A 88 -9.18 -15.31 6.15
N PHE A 89 -8.13 -16.11 6.02
CA PHE A 89 -6.92 -15.72 5.30
C PHE A 89 -7.20 -15.46 3.82
N ALA A 90 -8.01 -16.31 3.16
CA ALA A 90 -8.44 -16.08 1.79
C ALA A 90 -9.27 -14.79 1.63
N GLN A 91 -10.12 -14.46 2.60
CA GLN A 91 -10.83 -13.16 2.62
C GLN A 91 -9.85 -11.99 2.72
N ALA A 92 -8.83 -12.09 3.56
CA ALA A 92 -7.77 -11.09 3.67
C ALA A 92 -6.99 -10.92 2.35
N GLN A 93 -6.65 -12.03 1.68
CA GLN A 93 -5.99 -12.01 0.38
C GLN A 93 -6.90 -11.44 -0.72
N SER A 94 -8.19 -11.74 -0.68
CA SER A 94 -9.18 -11.17 -1.62
C SER A 94 -9.23 -9.64 -1.49
N PHE A 95 -9.30 -9.12 -0.26
CA PHE A 95 -9.27 -7.69 0.01
C PHE A 95 -7.98 -7.03 -0.49
N ASN A 96 -6.81 -7.59 -0.12
CA ASN A 96 -5.51 -7.06 -0.56
C ASN A 96 -5.33 -7.13 -2.08
N SER A 97 -5.90 -8.16 -2.72
CA SER A 97 -5.89 -8.31 -4.17
C SER A 97 -6.75 -7.25 -4.83
N TYR A 98 -7.94 -6.94 -4.30
CA TYR A 98 -8.77 -5.84 -4.79
C TYR A 98 -8.04 -4.49 -4.71
N LEU A 99 -7.37 -4.19 -3.60
CA LEU A 99 -6.53 -3.00 -3.48
C LEU A 99 -5.42 -2.98 -4.56
N ALA A 100 -4.73 -4.10 -4.76
CA ALA A 100 -3.60 -4.18 -5.69
C ALA A 100 -4.02 -4.14 -7.17
N SER A 101 -5.09 -4.84 -7.54
CA SER A 101 -5.50 -5.07 -8.93
C SER A 101 -6.54 -4.07 -9.43
N THR A 102 -7.24 -3.39 -8.53
CA THR A 102 -8.33 -2.46 -8.89
C THR A 102 -8.05 -1.06 -8.38
N VAL A 103 -7.95 -0.87 -7.06
CA VAL A 103 -7.87 0.49 -6.49
C VAL A 103 -6.54 1.17 -6.83
N HIS A 104 -5.42 0.48 -6.63
CA HIS A 104 -4.11 1.00 -6.98
C HIS A 104 -3.93 1.15 -8.50
N VAL A 105 -4.59 0.30 -9.30
CA VAL A 105 -4.61 0.45 -10.76
C VAL A 105 -5.38 1.71 -11.17
N ALA A 106 -6.54 1.98 -10.56
CA ALA A 106 -7.30 3.22 -10.78
C ALA A 106 -6.46 4.46 -10.44
N HIS A 107 -5.81 4.48 -9.28
CA HIS A 107 -4.85 5.54 -8.90
C HIS A 107 -3.73 5.70 -9.94
N ALA A 108 -3.15 4.58 -10.40
CA ALA A 108 -2.02 4.61 -11.30
C ALA A 108 -2.32 5.26 -12.66
N HIS A 109 -3.57 5.23 -13.15
CA HIS A 109 -3.97 5.91 -14.38
C HIS A 109 -3.80 7.44 -14.30
N GLY A 110 -3.84 8.04 -13.10
CA GLY A 110 -3.70 9.48 -12.92
C GLY A 110 -2.30 10.02 -13.20
N ARG A 111 -1.26 9.22 -12.90
CA ARG A 111 0.14 9.65 -13.01
C ARG A 111 0.98 8.80 -13.95
N ARG A 112 0.50 7.62 -14.34
CA ARG A 112 1.27 6.58 -15.04
C ARG A 112 0.54 6.06 -16.29
N GLY A 113 -0.27 6.89 -16.92
CA GLY A 113 -0.99 6.59 -18.17
C GLY A 113 -0.09 6.03 -19.27
N SER A 114 1.17 6.46 -19.34
CA SER A 114 2.17 5.95 -20.29
C SER A 114 2.52 4.46 -20.15
N ARG A 115 1.95 3.75 -19.17
CA ARG A 115 2.01 2.29 -19.09
C ARG A 115 1.04 1.59 -20.04
N TRP A 116 0.03 2.31 -20.55
CA TRP A 116 -1.09 1.75 -21.30
C TRP A 116 -1.44 2.52 -22.58
N ALA A 117 -0.86 3.69 -22.78
CA ALA A 117 -1.07 4.51 -23.97
C ALA A 117 0.19 5.32 -24.28
N ASP A 118 0.25 5.90 -25.48
CA ASP A 118 1.37 6.77 -25.91
C ASP A 118 0.93 8.22 -26.20
N ASP A 119 -0.37 8.46 -26.37
CA ASP A 119 -0.91 9.77 -26.71
C ASP A 119 -1.26 10.63 -25.49
N ASP A 120 -0.90 11.92 -25.54
CA ASP A 120 -1.21 12.89 -24.48
C ASP A 120 -2.72 13.03 -24.22
N ALA A 121 -3.55 12.93 -25.25
CA ALA A 121 -5.00 12.97 -25.12
C ALA A 121 -5.54 11.79 -24.31
N SER A 122 -4.97 10.60 -24.49
CA SER A 122 -5.29 9.39 -23.74
C SER A 122 -4.86 9.53 -22.27
N PHE A 123 -3.70 10.15 -22.00
CA PHE A 123 -3.26 10.44 -20.64
C PHE A 123 -4.21 11.40 -19.91
N ALA A 124 -4.67 12.44 -20.61
CA ALA A 124 -5.62 13.39 -20.07
C ALA A 124 -6.98 12.74 -19.77
N ASP A 125 -7.47 11.87 -20.67
CA ASP A 125 -8.73 11.13 -20.48
C ASP A 125 -8.67 10.19 -19.27
N MET A 126 -7.62 9.34 -19.21
CA MET A 126 -7.39 8.45 -18.07
C MET A 126 -7.31 9.22 -16.75
N ARG A 127 -6.59 10.35 -16.72
CA ARG A 127 -6.46 11.18 -15.51
C ARG A 127 -7.81 11.77 -15.08
N ARG A 128 -8.62 12.25 -16.03
CA ARG A 128 -9.95 12.82 -15.76
C ARG A 128 -10.91 11.78 -15.14
N LYS A 129 -10.71 10.49 -15.40
CA LYS A 129 -11.52 9.41 -14.80
C LYS A 129 -11.13 9.06 -13.36
N VAL A 130 -9.94 9.44 -12.89
CA VAL A 130 -9.44 9.03 -11.56
C VAL A 130 -10.36 9.42 -10.39
N PRO A 131 -10.88 10.66 -10.29
CA PRO A 131 -11.78 11.01 -9.19
C PRO A 131 -13.03 10.13 -9.14
N GLU A 132 -13.56 9.75 -10.30
CA GLU A 132 -14.75 8.89 -10.40
C GLU A 132 -14.42 7.44 -10.04
N THR A 133 -13.35 6.87 -10.60
CA THR A 133 -12.98 5.46 -10.37
C THR A 133 -12.49 5.23 -8.94
N MET A 134 -11.72 6.15 -8.38
CA MET A 134 -11.30 6.09 -6.97
C MET A 134 -12.49 6.26 -6.02
N ALA A 135 -13.44 7.17 -6.30
CA ALA A 135 -14.65 7.31 -5.50
C ALA A 135 -15.55 6.07 -5.58
N ALA A 136 -15.63 5.39 -6.74
CA ALA A 136 -16.35 4.13 -6.87
C ALA A 136 -15.69 3.01 -6.05
N CYS A 137 -14.35 2.91 -6.08
CA CYS A 137 -13.60 1.96 -5.25
C CYS A 137 -13.79 2.22 -3.75
N ALA A 138 -13.67 3.49 -3.33
CA ALA A 138 -13.86 3.88 -1.93
C ALA A 138 -15.28 3.56 -1.43
N ARG A 139 -16.29 3.73 -2.29
CA ARG A 139 -17.68 3.38 -1.96
C ARG A 139 -17.90 1.89 -1.80
N LEU A 140 -17.35 1.06 -2.70
CA LEU A 140 -17.45 -0.40 -2.53
C LEU A 140 -16.77 -0.86 -1.24
N ILE A 141 -15.62 -0.27 -0.90
CA ILE A 141 -14.94 -0.56 0.36
C ILE A 141 -15.79 -0.14 1.56
N GLU A 142 -16.29 1.09 1.54
CA GLU A 142 -17.19 1.63 2.58
C GLU A 142 -18.38 0.71 2.80
N ASP A 143 -19.11 0.36 1.74
CA ASP A 143 -20.41 -0.29 1.84
C ASP A 143 -20.29 -1.79 2.13
N GLU A 144 -19.36 -2.50 1.49
CA GLU A 144 -19.38 -3.97 1.41
C GLU A 144 -18.12 -4.66 1.95
N MET A 145 -16.96 -4.01 1.96
CA MET A 145 -15.68 -4.71 2.21
C MET A 145 -15.04 -4.39 3.57
N LEU A 146 -15.24 -3.18 4.10
CA LEU A 146 -14.75 -2.79 5.42
C LEU A 146 -15.75 -3.21 6.49
N LYS A 147 -15.47 -4.33 7.19
CA LYS A 147 -16.34 -4.85 8.26
C LYS A 147 -16.47 -3.87 9.44
N GLY A 148 -15.35 -3.27 9.87
CA GLY A 148 -15.28 -2.30 10.95
C GLY A 148 -15.10 -2.94 12.35
N PRO A 149 -14.32 -2.31 13.26
CA PRO A 149 -13.51 -1.11 13.02
C PRO A 149 -12.28 -1.36 12.14
N TRP A 150 -11.85 -2.62 11.99
CA TRP A 150 -10.77 -3.03 11.09
C TRP A 150 -11.33 -3.69 9.82
N VAL A 151 -10.49 -3.86 8.80
CA VAL A 151 -10.90 -4.48 7.53
C VAL A 151 -11.56 -5.85 7.74
N LEU A 152 -10.95 -6.68 8.59
CA LEU A 152 -11.42 -8.05 8.85
C LEU A 152 -12.38 -8.15 10.05
N GLY A 153 -12.75 -7.03 10.68
CA GLY A 153 -13.66 -6.97 11.83
C GLY A 153 -12.92 -6.52 13.08
N ASP A 154 -12.72 -7.44 14.03
CA ASP A 154 -12.34 -7.10 15.41
C ASP A 154 -10.84 -6.84 15.64
N ARG A 155 -9.97 -7.29 14.73
CA ARG A 155 -8.51 -7.20 14.89
C ARG A 155 -7.84 -6.51 13.71
N PHE A 156 -6.83 -5.70 14.04
CA PHE A 156 -5.91 -5.12 13.05
C PHE A 156 -5.16 -6.23 12.31
N SER A 157 -4.91 -6.01 11.03
CA SER A 157 -4.23 -6.91 10.13
C SER A 157 -3.39 -6.15 9.11
N VAL A 158 -2.59 -6.86 8.31
CA VAL A 158 -1.89 -6.27 7.18
C VAL A 158 -2.82 -5.59 6.15
N CYS A 159 -4.10 -5.98 6.10
CA CYS A 159 -5.09 -5.35 5.23
C CYS A 159 -5.34 -3.88 5.62
N ASP A 160 -5.29 -3.57 6.92
CA ASP A 160 -5.53 -2.24 7.45
C ASP A 160 -4.42 -1.27 7.08
N GLY A 161 -3.15 -1.70 7.21
CA GLY A 161 -2.00 -0.90 6.77
C GLY A 161 -2.00 -0.64 5.26
N TYR A 162 -2.48 -1.60 4.47
CA TYR A 162 -2.63 -1.40 3.03
C TYR A 162 -3.80 -0.46 2.70
N LEU A 163 -4.97 -0.66 3.31
CA LEU A 163 -6.12 0.23 3.12
C LEU A 163 -5.78 1.67 3.52
N PHE A 164 -5.13 1.88 4.67
CA PHE A 164 -4.67 3.19 5.12
C PHE A 164 -3.76 3.86 4.08
N THR A 165 -2.84 3.10 3.50
CA THR A 165 -1.93 3.61 2.47
C THR A 165 -2.69 4.10 1.23
N VAL A 166 -3.66 3.31 0.75
CA VAL A 166 -4.43 3.63 -0.46
C VAL A 166 -5.46 4.74 -0.19
N ALA A 167 -6.11 4.73 0.98
CA ALA A 167 -7.03 5.77 1.42
C ALA A 167 -6.34 7.13 1.55
N GLY A 168 -5.06 7.15 1.94
CA GLY A 168 -4.23 8.35 1.96
C GLY A 168 -3.97 8.99 0.60
N TRP A 169 -4.34 8.35 -0.51
CA TRP A 169 -4.24 8.93 -1.87
C TRP A 169 -5.51 9.66 -2.31
N LEU A 170 -6.66 9.40 -1.68
CA LEU A 170 -7.97 9.86 -2.12
C LEU A 170 -8.03 11.38 -2.33
N GLU A 171 -7.52 12.16 -1.37
CA GLU A 171 -7.51 13.62 -1.47
C GLU A 171 -6.72 14.10 -2.70
N GLY A 172 -5.54 13.53 -2.93
CA GLY A 172 -4.70 13.82 -4.10
C GLY A 172 -5.30 13.35 -5.43
N ASP A 173 -6.26 12.43 -5.38
CA ASP A 173 -7.01 11.89 -6.51
C ASP A 173 -8.37 12.61 -6.69
N GLY A 174 -8.65 13.67 -5.94
CA GLY A 174 -9.86 14.48 -6.07
C GLY A 174 -11.09 13.90 -5.36
N VAL A 175 -10.87 13.04 -4.36
CA VAL A 175 -11.93 12.37 -3.59
C VAL A 175 -11.84 12.78 -2.12
N ASP A 176 -12.87 13.47 -1.62
CA ASP A 176 -12.99 13.75 -0.19
C ASP A 176 -13.36 12.47 0.58
N ILE A 177 -12.43 12.00 1.42
CA ILE A 177 -12.62 10.79 2.24
C ILE A 177 -13.78 10.93 3.23
N LYS A 178 -14.16 12.15 3.65
CA LYS A 178 -15.27 12.37 4.60
C LYS A 178 -16.64 11.97 4.05
N ARG A 179 -16.75 11.75 2.74
CA ARG A 179 -17.94 11.17 2.09
C ARG A 179 -18.14 9.70 2.44
N PHE A 180 -17.14 9.04 3.01
CA PHE A 180 -17.10 7.63 3.37
C PHE A 180 -16.82 7.51 4.88
N PRO A 181 -17.84 7.63 5.74
CA PRO A 181 -17.62 7.78 7.18
C PRO A 181 -16.93 6.57 7.84
N LYS A 182 -17.22 5.33 7.44
CA LYS A 182 -16.53 4.14 7.98
C LYS A 182 -15.07 4.12 7.55
N LEU A 183 -14.78 4.40 6.29
CA LEU A 183 -13.42 4.48 5.76
C LEU A 183 -12.62 5.63 6.38
N HIS A 184 -13.24 6.80 6.57
CA HIS A 184 -12.59 7.92 7.25
C HIS A 184 -12.27 7.60 8.71
N ALA A 185 -13.21 6.98 9.43
CA ALA A 185 -12.98 6.55 10.81
C ALA A 185 -11.86 5.49 10.89
N HIS A 186 -11.83 4.53 9.97
CA HIS A 186 -10.75 3.55 9.83
C HIS A 186 -9.40 4.24 9.56
N PHE A 187 -9.36 5.20 8.64
CA PHE A 187 -8.15 5.93 8.30
C PHE A 187 -7.55 6.65 9.51
N GLU A 188 -8.37 7.38 10.27
CA GLU A 188 -7.93 8.07 11.48
C GLU A 188 -7.51 7.10 12.60
N LEU A 189 -8.23 5.97 12.75
CA LEU A 189 -7.87 4.92 13.70
C LEU A 189 -6.50 4.31 13.38
N VAL A 190 -6.25 3.95 12.12
CA VAL A 190 -4.94 3.40 11.69
C VAL A 190 -3.85 4.47 11.81
N ARG A 191 -4.13 5.73 11.46
CA ARG A 191 -3.19 6.86 11.61
C ARG A 191 -2.71 7.04 13.05
N GLY A 192 -3.56 6.75 14.02
CA GLY A 192 -3.26 6.88 15.45
C GLY A 192 -2.30 5.82 16.00
N ARG A 193 -2.05 4.71 15.27
CA ARG A 193 -1.21 3.60 15.74
C ARG A 193 0.27 4.00 15.79
N ASP A 194 0.99 3.52 16.80
CA ASP A 194 2.40 3.86 17.03
C ASP A 194 3.31 3.51 15.85
N ALA A 195 3.19 2.29 15.32
CA ALA A 195 3.94 1.84 14.15
C ALA A 195 3.68 2.74 12.94
N VAL A 196 2.42 3.11 12.70
CA VAL A 196 2.03 4.00 11.58
C VAL A 196 2.62 5.39 11.77
N ARG A 197 2.55 5.97 12.97
CA ARG A 197 3.17 7.28 13.26
C ARG A 197 4.68 7.25 13.07
N LYS A 198 5.36 6.18 13.49
CA LYS A 198 6.79 5.99 13.28
C LYS A 198 7.15 5.94 11.79
N VAL A 199 6.41 5.18 10.99
CA VAL A 199 6.58 5.12 9.52
C VAL A 199 6.39 6.50 8.90
N LEU A 200 5.30 7.20 9.25
CA LEU A 200 5.01 8.53 8.70
C LEU A 200 6.12 9.54 9.03
N ALA A 201 6.64 9.51 10.26
CA ALA A 201 7.75 10.36 10.69
C ALA A 201 9.04 10.04 9.92
N ALA A 202 9.38 8.76 9.76
CA ALA A 202 10.55 8.32 9.00
C ALA A 202 10.46 8.74 7.52
N GLU A 203 9.29 8.55 6.89
CA GLU A 203 9.06 8.96 5.50
C GLU A 203 9.11 10.48 5.32
N ALA A 204 8.59 11.25 6.28
CA ALA A 204 8.61 12.71 6.25
C ALA A 204 10.04 13.27 6.40
N ALA A 205 10.83 12.75 7.34
CA ALA A 205 12.22 13.17 7.55
C ALA A 205 13.07 13.02 6.28
N GLN A 206 12.80 11.97 5.49
CA GLN A 206 13.54 11.75 4.26
C GLN A 206 13.04 12.61 3.10
N ARG A 207 11.76 13.05 3.05
CA ARG A 207 11.27 13.91 1.94
C ARG A 207 12.01 15.25 1.83
N HIS A 208 12.64 15.69 2.92
CA HIS A 208 13.39 16.95 3.02
C HIS A 208 14.91 16.80 2.98
N ALA A 209 15.41 15.56 2.86
CA ALA A 209 16.83 15.22 2.68
C ALA A 209 17.12 14.92 1.20
#